data_AF-K8E5C8-F1
#
_entry.id   AF-K8E5C8-F1
#
_cell.length_a   1.000
_cell.length_b   1.000
_cell.length_c   1.000
_cell.angle_alpha   90.00
_cell.angle_beta   90.00
_cell.angle_gamma   90.00
#
_symmetry.space_group_name_H-M   'P 1'
#
loop_
_entity.id
_entity.type
_entity.pdbx_description
1 polymer ?
#
loop_
_entity_poly.entity_id
_entity_poly.type
_entity_poly.pdbx_seq_one_letter_code
_entity_poly.pdbx_strand_id
1 'polypeptide(L)'
;MEKLAESYVLVGDNHSWDEREVHHYSAFYQANSWPQKRRICIKSTREANQLVFSHEYVVTNFHEELSAKTIFQIYHKRGTMENFIKEAKNGFYFDKTDSSSFLENHARMMVSLLAYNLVNFMKTICLPEKEATFQVDTLRLRLFKVSGKLVHSGRRLLLRMSSYHVYQDLFYQLLDKIQQLSWQA
;
A
#
# COMPACT_ATOMS: atom_id res chain seq x y z
N MET A 1 3.48 5.61 -30.18
CA MET A 1 4.37 5.09 -29.12
C MET A 1 4.67 3.61 -29.28
N GLU A 2 3.72 2.79 -29.74
CA GLU A 2 3.92 1.35 -29.99
C GLU A 2 5.10 1.06 -30.91
N LYS A 3 5.13 1.65 -32.11
CA LYS A 3 6.27 1.57 -33.05
C LYS A 3 7.64 1.98 -32.46
N LEU A 4 7.64 2.88 -31.46
CA LEU A 4 8.87 3.30 -30.79
C LEU A 4 9.37 2.19 -29.84
N ALA A 5 8.48 1.52 -29.12
CA ALA A 5 8.86 0.42 -28.24
C ALA A 5 9.31 -0.82 -29.03
N GLU A 6 8.62 -1.12 -30.13
CA GLU A 6 8.98 -2.21 -31.05
C GLU A 6 10.38 -2.02 -31.64
N SER A 7 10.80 -0.78 -31.96
CA SER A 7 12.15 -0.53 -32.48
C SER A 7 13.30 -0.84 -31.51
N TYR A 8 13.01 -0.97 -30.21
CA TYR A 8 14.01 -1.30 -29.21
C TYR A 8 14.13 -2.80 -28.92
N VAL A 9 13.20 -3.62 -29.44
CA VAL A 9 13.17 -5.06 -29.16
C VAL A 9 13.60 -5.82 -30.41
N LEU A 10 14.81 -6.39 -30.37
CA LEU A 10 15.35 -7.22 -31.46
C LEU A 10 15.28 -8.69 -31.07
N VAL A 11 14.48 -9.49 -31.81
CA VAL A 11 14.41 -10.94 -31.63
C VAL A 11 15.30 -11.60 -32.69
N GLY A 12 16.37 -12.29 -32.27
CA GLY A 12 17.25 -13.05 -33.16
C GLY A 12 16.74 -14.46 -33.46
N ASP A 13 17.34 -15.14 -34.44
CA ASP A 13 16.86 -16.44 -34.95
C ASP A 13 16.95 -17.63 -33.98
N ASN A 14 17.77 -17.52 -32.92
CA ASN A 14 17.95 -18.56 -31.90
C ASN A 14 17.41 -18.09 -30.54
N HIS A 15 16.11 -17.83 -30.47
CA HIS A 15 15.47 -17.21 -29.32
C HIS A 15 14.65 -18.22 -28.50
N SER A 16 14.90 -18.28 -27.19
CA SER A 16 14.15 -19.14 -26.27
C SER A 16 12.76 -18.56 -26.02
N TRP A 17 11.73 -19.24 -26.53
CA TRP A 17 10.33 -18.81 -26.41
C TRP A 17 9.67 -19.23 -25.09
N ASP A 18 10.33 -20.12 -24.35
CA ASP A 18 9.81 -20.75 -23.13
C ASP A 18 10.02 -19.89 -21.88
N GLU A 19 10.79 -18.79 -22.00
CA GLU A 19 11.16 -17.92 -20.89
C GLU A 19 10.51 -16.53 -20.97
N ARG A 20 10.25 -15.97 -19.78
CA ARG A 20 9.77 -14.60 -19.63
C ARG A 20 10.93 -13.63 -19.84
N GLU A 21 10.74 -12.68 -20.74
CA GLU A 21 11.74 -11.67 -21.08
C GLU A 21 11.25 -10.27 -20.70
N VAL A 22 12.10 -9.48 -20.04
CA VAL A 22 11.76 -8.11 -19.61
C VAL A 22 12.90 -7.15 -19.95
N HIS A 23 12.59 -6.18 -20.80
CA HIS A 23 13.52 -5.13 -21.20
C HIS A 23 13.08 -3.76 -20.71
N HIS A 24 14.05 -2.91 -20.38
CA HIS A 24 13.81 -1.54 -19.93
C HIS A 24 14.61 -0.57 -20.78
N TYR A 25 13.92 0.43 -21.35
CA TYR A 25 14.51 1.45 -22.21
C TYR A 25 14.11 2.83 -21.73
N SER A 26 14.91 3.84 -22.09
CA SER A 26 14.52 5.24 -21.95
C SER A 26 14.73 5.97 -23.26
N ALA A 27 13.74 6.76 -23.64
CA ALA A 27 13.78 7.58 -24.84
C ALA A 27 13.15 8.94 -24.53
N PHE A 28 13.42 9.92 -25.38
CA PHE A 28 12.71 11.18 -25.34
C PHE A 28 11.65 11.21 -26.43
N TYR A 29 10.43 11.60 -26.08
CA TYR A 29 9.30 11.66 -26.99
C TYR A 29 8.52 12.95 -26.76
N GLN A 30 7.95 13.48 -27.83
CA GLN A 30 7.05 14.63 -27.80
C GLN A 30 5.78 14.26 -28.55
N ALA A 31 4.65 14.23 -27.84
CA ALA A 31 3.36 14.14 -28.49
C ALA A 31 3.00 15.50 -29.11
N ASN A 32 2.17 15.50 -30.16
CA ASN A 32 1.76 16.73 -30.85
C ASN A 32 1.06 17.73 -29.92
N SER A 33 0.37 17.25 -28.88
CA SER A 33 -0.29 18.08 -27.87
C SER A 33 0.66 18.59 -26.76
N TRP A 34 1.92 18.15 -26.74
CA TRP A 34 2.86 18.51 -25.67
C TRP A 34 3.71 19.70 -26.08
N PRO A 35 3.82 20.73 -25.22
CA PRO A 35 4.63 21.91 -25.52
C PRO A 35 6.13 21.61 -25.58
N GLN A 36 6.58 20.53 -24.95
CA GLN A 36 7.98 20.15 -24.90
C GLN A 36 8.17 18.62 -24.90
N LYS A 37 9.35 18.19 -25.36
CA LYS A 37 9.81 16.81 -25.31
C LYS A 37 9.97 16.37 -23.85
N ARG A 38 9.55 15.14 -23.55
CA ARG A 38 9.65 14.54 -22.21
C ARG A 38 10.34 13.20 -22.28
N ARG A 39 10.96 12.81 -21.17
CA ARG A 39 11.54 11.48 -21.02
C ARG A 39 10.43 10.46 -20.81
N ILE A 40 10.52 9.35 -21.55
CA ILE A 40 9.63 8.20 -21.44
C ILE A 40 10.49 6.98 -21.14
N CYS A 41 10.13 6.25 -20.09
CA CYS A 41 10.67 4.93 -19.78
C CYS A 41 9.70 3.88 -20.34
N ILE A 42 10.25 2.88 -21.01
CA ILE A 42 9.50 1.80 -21.66
C ILE A 42 9.91 0.50 -20.98
N LYS A 43 8.93 -0.29 -20.57
CA LYS A 43 9.13 -1.68 -20.12
C LYS A 43 8.43 -2.60 -21.11
N SER A 44 9.22 -3.40 -21.82
CA SER A 44 8.72 -4.40 -22.75
C SER A 44 8.78 -5.76 -22.07
N THR A 45 7.63 -6.37 -21.82
CA THR A 45 7.54 -7.69 -21.20
C THR A 45 6.96 -8.68 -22.20
N ARG A 46 7.64 -9.80 -22.41
CA ARG A 46 7.08 -10.95 -23.12
C ARG A 46 6.92 -12.09 -22.14
N GLU A 47 5.69 -12.54 -21.96
CA GLU A 47 5.42 -13.71 -21.13
C GLU A 47 5.85 -14.99 -21.86
N ALA A 48 6.16 -16.05 -21.10
CA ALA A 48 6.52 -17.35 -21.69
C ALA A 48 5.41 -17.84 -22.64
N ASN A 49 5.80 -18.41 -23.77
CA ASN A 49 4.89 -18.87 -24.83
C ASN A 49 4.08 -17.76 -25.53
N GLN A 50 4.45 -16.48 -25.37
CA GLN A 50 3.88 -15.38 -26.15
C GLN A 50 4.85 -14.90 -27.21
N LEU A 51 4.32 -14.54 -28.39
CA LEU A 51 5.11 -14.04 -29.52
C LEU A 51 5.30 -12.52 -29.48
N VAL A 52 4.40 -11.80 -28.80
CA VAL A 52 4.33 -10.33 -28.83
C VAL A 52 4.69 -9.76 -27.46
N PHE A 53 5.41 -8.65 -27.45
CA PHE A 53 5.74 -7.92 -26.23
C PHE A 53 4.56 -7.03 -25.81
N SER A 54 4.24 -7.07 -24.51
CA SER A 54 3.42 -6.07 -23.86
C SER A 54 4.29 -4.89 -23.44
N HIS A 55 3.92 -3.69 -23.84
CA HIS A 55 4.68 -2.47 -23.57
C HIS A 55 3.99 -1.60 -22.52
N GLU A 56 4.70 -1.27 -21.46
CA GLU A 56 4.30 -0.31 -20.45
C GLU A 56 5.14 0.96 -20.59
N TYR A 57 4.51 2.12 -20.39
CA TYR A 57 5.14 3.43 -20.58
C TYR A 57 4.99 4.29 -19.33
N VAL A 58 6.09 4.88 -18.86
CA VAL A 58 6.10 5.86 -17.78
C VAL A 58 6.74 7.15 -18.28
N VAL A 59 5.95 8.22 -18.34
CA VAL A 59 6.44 9.57 -18.64
C VAL A 59 6.97 10.18 -17.35
N THR A 60 8.19 10.72 -17.39
CA THR A 60 8.85 11.22 -16.17
C THR A 60 9.68 12.47 -16.42
N ASN A 61 9.89 13.23 -15.34
CA ASN A 61 10.84 14.34 -15.25
C ASN A 61 12.12 13.96 -14.48
N PHE A 62 12.30 12.68 -14.10
CA PHE A 62 13.54 12.23 -13.47
C PHE A 62 14.75 12.33 -14.41
N HIS A 63 15.89 12.74 -13.85
CA HIS A 63 17.16 12.91 -14.56
C HIS A 63 17.62 11.60 -15.23
N GLU A 64 18.31 11.72 -16.37
CA GLU A 64 18.69 10.59 -17.25
C GLU A 64 19.54 9.53 -16.55
N GLU A 65 20.32 9.94 -15.54
CA GLU A 65 21.13 9.05 -14.69
C GLU A 65 20.32 7.96 -13.99
N LEU A 66 19.04 8.21 -13.67
CA LEU A 66 18.17 7.17 -13.12
C LEU A 66 17.78 6.19 -14.24
N SER A 67 18.10 4.92 -14.05
CA SER A 67 17.72 3.88 -15.01
C SER A 67 16.19 3.75 -15.15
N ALA A 68 15.73 3.37 -16.34
CA ALA A 68 14.32 3.07 -16.58
C ALA A 68 13.79 1.99 -15.62
N LYS A 69 14.61 0.98 -15.29
CA LYS A 69 14.29 -0.05 -14.29
C LYS A 69 13.99 0.55 -12.91
N THR A 70 14.84 1.46 -12.44
CA THR A 70 14.63 2.17 -11.15
C THR A 70 13.34 2.99 -11.17
N ILE A 71 13.05 3.66 -12.27
CA ILE A 71 11.83 4.47 -12.42
C ILE A 71 10.59 3.58 -12.37
N PHE A 72 10.60 2.43 -13.03
CA PHE A 72 9.52 1.44 -12.90
C PHE A 72 9.41 0.91 -11.47
N GLN A 73 10.51 0.60 -10.77
CA GLN A 73 10.46 0.19 -9.37
C GLN A 73 9.82 1.25 -8.47
N ILE A 74 10.14 2.54 -8.66
CA ILE A 74 9.50 3.65 -7.94
C ILE A 74 8.01 3.72 -8.30
N TYR A 75 7.67 3.63 -9.59
CA TYR A 75 6.29 3.67 -10.05
C TYR A 75 5.46 2.52 -9.46
N HIS A 76 6.01 1.30 -9.40
CA HIS A 76 5.34 0.15 -8.81
C HIS A 76 5.01 0.35 -7.32
N LYS A 77 5.77 1.16 -6.57
CA LYS A 77 5.42 1.51 -5.17
C LYS A 77 4.09 2.26 -5.07
N ARG A 78 3.59 2.85 -6.17
CA ARG A 78 2.23 3.41 -6.24
C ARG A 78 1.15 2.35 -6.02
N GLY A 79 1.40 1.09 -6.41
CA GLY A 79 0.48 -0.02 -6.15
C GLY A 79 0.22 -0.23 -4.65
N THR A 80 1.21 0.06 -3.81
CA THR A 80 1.04 0.02 -2.35
C THR A 80 0.02 1.05 -1.86
N MET A 81 -0.04 2.23 -2.49
CA MET A 81 -1.02 3.26 -2.15
C MET A 81 -2.45 2.80 -2.41
N GLU A 82 -2.68 2.04 -3.48
CA GLU A 82 -4.00 1.47 -3.78
C GLU A 82 -4.44 0.50 -2.67
N ASN A 83 -3.50 -0.27 -2.10
CA ASN A 83 -3.81 -1.14 -0.96
C ASN A 83 -4.21 -0.34 0.29
N PHE A 84 -3.55 0.78 0.56
CA PHE A 84 -3.92 1.68 1.66
C PHE A 84 -5.30 2.32 1.45
N ILE A 85 -5.61 2.75 0.23
CA ILE A 85 -6.93 3.30 -0.11
C ILE A 85 -8.02 2.23 0.06
N LYS A 86 -7.76 1.00 -0.40
CA LYS A 86 -8.69 -0.13 -0.22
C LYS A 86 -8.90 -0.46 1.25
N GLU A 87 -7.85 -0.42 2.07
CA GLU A 87 -7.97 -0.64 3.52
C GLU A 87 -8.79 0.46 4.20
N ALA A 88 -8.60 1.73 3.83
CA ALA A 88 -9.42 2.83 4.36
C ALA A 88 -10.90 2.68 3.97
N LYS A 89 -11.19 2.33 2.71
CA LYS A 89 -12.56 2.08 2.25
C LYS A 89 -13.21 0.91 2.96
N ASN A 90 -12.63 -0.28 2.81
CA ASN A 90 -13.23 -1.53 3.29
C ASN A 90 -13.16 -1.65 4.82
N GLY A 91 -12.05 -1.21 5.41
CA GLY A 91 -11.77 -1.40 6.83
C GLY A 91 -12.31 -0.29 7.73
N PHE A 92 -12.51 0.92 7.21
CA PHE A 92 -12.98 2.09 7.97
C PHE A 92 -14.22 2.76 7.37
N TYR A 93 -14.86 2.15 6.36
CA TYR A 93 -16.06 2.65 5.70
C TYR A 93 -15.87 4.06 5.13
N PHE A 94 -14.67 4.38 4.64
CA PHE A 94 -14.33 5.71 4.15
C PHE A 94 -15.23 6.18 2.99
N ASP A 95 -15.73 5.24 2.19
CA ASP A 95 -16.63 5.47 1.06
C ASP A 95 -18.12 5.35 1.39
N LYS A 96 -18.49 5.22 2.66
CA LYS A 96 -19.89 5.04 3.08
C LYS A 96 -20.66 6.36 3.13
N THR A 97 -21.27 6.72 2.00
CA THR A 97 -22.04 7.96 1.83
C THR A 97 -23.54 7.71 1.78
N ASP A 98 -24.15 7.35 2.91
CA ASP A 98 -25.59 7.02 2.95
C ASP A 98 -26.51 8.24 3.15
N SER A 99 -25.96 9.42 3.45
CA SER A 99 -26.76 10.64 3.61
C SER A 99 -26.99 11.33 2.27
N SER A 100 -28.11 12.04 2.14
CA SER A 100 -28.37 12.96 1.02
C SER A 100 -27.55 14.26 1.11
N SER A 101 -27.01 14.59 2.29
CA SER A 101 -26.23 15.81 2.52
C SER A 101 -24.73 15.59 2.31
N PHE A 102 -24.10 16.45 1.51
CA PHE A 102 -22.65 16.43 1.30
C PHE A 102 -21.89 16.65 2.61
N LEU A 103 -22.33 17.58 3.46
CA LEU A 103 -21.64 17.92 4.70
C LEU A 103 -21.62 16.74 5.68
N GLU A 104 -22.73 16.02 5.79
CA GLU A 104 -22.82 14.84 6.66
C GLU A 104 -21.91 13.71 6.18
N ASN A 105 -21.89 13.45 4.87
CA ASN A 105 -21.00 12.46 4.26
C ASN A 105 -19.52 12.86 4.43
N HIS A 106 -19.21 14.15 4.27
CA HIS A 106 -17.85 14.67 4.49
C HIS A 106 -17.40 14.51 5.93
N ALA A 107 -18.25 14.87 6.90
CA ALA A 107 -17.95 14.70 8.32
C ALA A 107 -17.70 13.22 8.68
N ARG A 108 -18.53 12.30 8.16
CA ARG A 108 -18.34 10.86 8.33
C ARG A 108 -17.00 10.38 7.74
N MET A 109 -16.70 10.79 6.52
CA MET A 109 -15.42 10.48 5.86
C MET A 109 -14.22 10.96 6.69
N MET A 110 -14.31 12.16 7.28
CA MET A 110 -13.26 12.70 8.15
C MET A 110 -13.07 11.87 9.42
N VAL A 111 -14.15 11.39 10.04
CA VAL A 111 -14.05 10.46 11.20
C VAL A 111 -13.37 9.15 10.79
N SER A 112 -13.73 8.58 9.64
CA SER A 112 -13.06 7.38 9.09
C SER A 112 -11.58 7.61 8.85
N LEU A 113 -11.19 8.77 8.32
CA LEU A 113 -9.79 9.14 8.09
C LEU A 113 -9.01 9.28 9.42
N LEU A 114 -9.61 9.92 10.42
CA LEU A 114 -9.01 10.04 11.76
C LEU A 114 -8.79 8.66 12.40
N ALA A 115 -9.79 7.78 12.34
CA ALA A 115 -9.68 6.41 12.85
C ALA A 115 -8.60 5.60 12.11
N TYR A 116 -8.54 5.71 10.77
CA TYR A 116 -7.50 5.07 9.96
C TYR A 116 -6.09 5.53 10.36
N ASN A 117 -5.90 6.85 10.50
CA ASN A 117 -4.62 7.41 10.92
C ASN A 117 -4.25 6.99 12.35
N LEU A 118 -5.21 6.99 13.27
CA LEU A 118 -4.97 6.55 14.65
C LEU A 118 -4.49 5.10 14.72
N VAL A 119 -5.13 4.20 13.96
CA VAL A 119 -4.71 2.79 13.89
C VAL A 119 -3.33 2.66 13.24
N ASN A 120 -3.03 3.43 12.19
CA ASN A 120 -1.69 3.41 11.58
C ASN A 120 -0.60 3.96 12.51
N PHE A 121 -0.88 5.00 13.28
CA PHE A 121 0.03 5.47 14.32
C PHE A 121 0.28 4.40 15.36
N MET A 122 -0.78 3.78 15.89
CA MET A 122 -0.68 2.67 16.84
C MET A 122 0.14 1.50 16.26
N LYS A 123 -0.09 1.12 15.00
CA LYS A 123 0.69 0.08 14.31
C LYS A 123 2.18 0.44 14.26
N THR A 124 2.49 1.68 13.93
CA THR A 124 3.88 2.14 13.73
C THR A 124 4.64 2.24 15.06
N ILE A 125 3.99 2.69 16.13
CA ILE A 125 4.68 2.97 17.41
C ILE A 125 4.59 1.80 18.40
N CYS A 126 3.48 1.06 18.41
CA CYS A 126 3.23 0.05 19.43
C CYS A 126 3.44 -1.39 18.91
N LEU A 127 3.14 -1.70 17.65
CA LEU A 127 3.28 -3.09 17.18
C LEU A 127 4.74 -3.43 16.81
N PRO A 128 5.16 -4.70 16.98
CA PRO A 128 6.40 -5.18 16.37
C PRO A 128 6.31 -5.17 14.83
N GLU A 129 7.47 -5.16 14.16
CA GLU A 129 7.56 -4.98 12.70
C GLU A 129 6.69 -5.98 11.91
N LYS A 130 6.66 -7.24 12.34
CA LYS A 130 5.88 -8.30 11.70
C LYS A 130 4.37 -8.00 11.77
N GLU A 131 3.85 -7.66 12.94
CA GLU A 131 2.44 -7.37 13.18
C GLU A 131 2.01 -5.99 12.67
N ALA A 132 2.95 -5.04 12.56
CA ALA A 132 2.70 -3.70 12.01
C ALA A 132 2.25 -3.74 10.54
N THR A 133 2.55 -4.83 9.82
CA THR A 133 2.09 -5.04 8.43
C THR A 133 0.63 -5.51 8.33
N PHE A 134 -0.01 -5.88 9.44
CA PHE A 134 -1.37 -6.42 9.40
C PHE A 134 -2.41 -5.39 8.97
N GLN A 135 -3.40 -5.85 8.21
CA GLN A 135 -4.58 -5.07 7.87
C GLN A 135 -5.50 -4.89 9.08
N VAL A 136 -6.27 -3.81 9.10
CA VAL A 136 -7.19 -3.47 10.18
C VAL A 136 -8.17 -4.59 10.51
N ASP A 137 -8.64 -5.37 9.54
CA ASP A 137 -9.55 -6.48 9.80
C ASP A 137 -8.89 -7.56 10.66
N THR A 138 -7.61 -7.84 10.40
CA THR A 138 -6.81 -8.76 11.22
C THR A 138 -6.60 -8.19 12.62
N LEU A 139 -6.23 -6.91 12.73
CA LEU A 139 -6.08 -6.24 14.03
C LEU A 139 -7.41 -6.21 14.80
N ARG A 140 -8.53 -6.00 14.11
CA ARG A 140 -9.86 -6.01 14.70
C ARG A 140 -10.16 -7.36 15.31
N LEU A 141 -9.90 -8.47 14.60
CA LEU A 141 -10.10 -9.81 15.15
C LEU A 141 -9.15 -10.14 16.30
N ARG A 142 -7.88 -9.75 16.20
CA ARG A 142 -6.85 -10.15 17.17
C ARG A 142 -6.82 -9.30 18.45
N LEU A 143 -7.12 -8.00 18.33
CA LEU A 143 -6.86 -7.01 19.37
C LEU A 143 -8.11 -6.22 19.81
N PHE A 144 -9.05 -5.92 18.90
CA PHE A 144 -10.21 -5.09 19.24
C PHE A 144 -11.47 -5.91 19.58
N LYS A 145 -11.70 -7.02 18.89
CA LYS A 145 -12.84 -7.91 19.07
C LYS A 145 -12.44 -9.07 20.00
N VAL A 146 -12.01 -8.71 21.21
CA VAL A 146 -11.56 -9.66 22.22
C VAL A 146 -12.54 -9.66 23.39
N SER A 147 -12.95 -10.86 23.82
CA SER A 147 -13.78 -11.01 25.02
C SER A 147 -12.89 -10.99 26.27
N GLY A 148 -13.24 -10.13 27.22
CA GLY A 148 -12.55 -10.05 28.50
C GLY A 148 -13.50 -9.58 29.60
N LYS A 149 -13.15 -9.87 30.84
CA LYS A 149 -13.81 -9.37 32.03
C LYS A 149 -13.03 -8.19 32.57
N LEU A 150 -13.68 -7.04 32.66
CA LEU A 150 -13.14 -5.89 33.37
C LEU A 150 -13.33 -6.13 34.87
N VAL A 151 -12.23 -6.16 35.62
CA VAL A 151 -12.22 -6.43 37.06
C VAL A 151 -11.57 -5.26 37.77
N HIS A 152 -12.26 -4.77 38.81
CA HIS A 152 -11.69 -3.79 39.71
C HIS A 152 -10.96 -4.51 40.85
N SER A 153 -9.66 -4.24 41.02
CA SER A 153 -8.84 -4.83 42.08
C SER A 153 -8.02 -3.74 42.76
N GLY A 154 -8.38 -3.42 44.01
CA GLY A 154 -7.77 -2.31 44.75
C GLY A 154 -8.01 -0.96 44.07
N ARG A 155 -6.95 -0.28 43.63
CA ARG A 155 -7.02 0.98 42.84
C ARG A 155 -6.77 0.78 41.35
N ARG A 156 -6.81 -0.46 40.86
CA ARG A 156 -6.49 -0.81 39.47
C ARG A 156 -7.71 -1.38 38.76
N LEU A 157 -7.94 -0.90 37.55
CA LEU A 157 -8.89 -1.47 36.61
C LEU A 157 -8.13 -2.42 35.69
N LEU A 158 -8.45 -3.72 35.76
CA LEU A 158 -7.74 -4.77 35.04
C LEU A 158 -8.67 -5.43 34.03
N LEU A 159 -8.26 -5.48 32.76
CA LEU A 159 -8.92 -6.28 31.75
C LEU A 159 -8.35 -7.71 31.81
N ARG A 160 -9.15 -8.68 32.25
CA ARG A 160 -8.79 -10.11 32.25
C ARG A 160 -9.34 -10.78 31.01
N MET A 161 -8.46 -11.34 30.18
CA MET A 161 -8.85 -12.12 29.00
C MET A 161 -8.92 -13.62 29.34
N SER A 162 -9.58 -14.39 28.47
CA SER A 162 -9.57 -15.85 28.53
C SER A 162 -8.14 -16.36 28.32
N SER A 163 -7.71 -17.35 29.11
CA SER A 163 -6.42 -18.03 28.95
C SER A 163 -6.27 -18.73 27.60
N TYR A 164 -7.37 -18.98 26.90
CA TYR A 164 -7.39 -19.57 25.56
C TYR A 164 -7.25 -18.55 24.43
N HIS A 165 -7.18 -17.24 24.74
CA HIS A 165 -7.00 -16.23 23.70
C HIS A 165 -5.56 -16.24 23.19
N VAL A 166 -5.38 -16.72 21.96
CA VAL A 166 -4.07 -16.94 21.33
C VAL A 166 -3.22 -15.66 21.26
N TYR A 167 -3.85 -14.49 21.16
CA TYR A 167 -3.16 -13.20 20.97
C TYR A 167 -3.05 -12.37 22.27
N GLN A 168 -3.19 -13.02 23.43
CA GLN A 168 -3.16 -12.35 24.73
C GLN A 168 -1.85 -11.59 24.98
N ASP A 169 -0.71 -12.20 24.67
CA ASP A 169 0.60 -11.59 24.88
C ASP A 169 0.77 -10.34 24.00
N LEU A 170 0.41 -10.43 22.72
CA LEU A 170 0.45 -9.29 21.80
C LEU A 170 -0.43 -8.14 22.28
N PHE A 171 -1.63 -8.43 22.79
CA PHE A 171 -2.53 -7.42 23.33
C PHE A 171 -1.94 -6.71 24.54
N TYR A 172 -1.38 -7.44 25.51
CA TYR A 172 -0.79 -6.81 26.69
C TYR A 172 0.49 -6.05 26.36
N GLN A 173 1.32 -6.53 25.44
CA GLN A 173 2.47 -5.78 24.92
C GLN A 173 2.06 -4.47 24.25
N LEU A 174 1.01 -4.51 23.43
CA LEU A 174 0.43 -3.30 22.83
C LEU A 174 -0.05 -2.33 23.92
N LEU A 175 -0.85 -2.82 24.87
CA LEU A 175 -1.42 -1.99 25.93
C LEU A 175 -0.34 -1.34 26.79
N ASP A 176 0.69 -2.09 27.17
CA ASP A 176 1.83 -1.59 27.94
C ASP A 176 2.55 -0.47 27.19
N LYS A 177 2.85 -0.66 25.89
CA LYS A 177 3.44 0.40 25.07
C LYS A 177 2.55 1.63 24.95
N ILE A 178 1.23 1.46 24.81
CA ILE A 178 0.29 2.60 24.77
C ILE A 178 0.33 3.36 26.11
N GLN A 179 0.37 2.65 27.24
CA GLN A 179 0.44 3.27 28.57
C GLN A 179 1.77 4.00 28.81
N GLN A 180 2.85 3.56 28.16
CA GLN A 180 4.16 4.22 28.16
C GLN A 180 4.21 5.47 27.26
N LEU A 181 3.22 5.70 26.39
CA LEU A 181 3.05 6.96 25.67
C LEU A 181 2.56 8.04 26.65
N SER A 182 3.32 8.31 27.71
CA SER A 182 3.08 9.46 28.57
C SER A 182 3.53 10.72 27.84
N TRP A 183 2.63 11.68 27.73
CA TRP A 183 3.01 13.04 27.39
C TRP A 183 3.87 13.57 28.55
N GLN A 184 5.15 13.85 28.30
CA GLN A 184 5.94 14.66 29.23
C GLN A 184 5.41 16.10 29.11
N ALA A 185 4.43 16.42 29.95
CA ALA A 185 3.95 17.78 30.17
C ALA A 185 4.89 18.53 31.12
#